data_AF-A0AAD4PB53-F1
#
_entry.id   AF-A0AAD4PB53-F1
#
_cell.length_a   1.000
_cell.length_b   1.000
_cell.length_c   1.000
_cell.angle_alpha   90.00
_cell.angle_beta   90.00
_cell.angle_gamma   90.00
#
_symmetry.space_group_name_H-M   'P 1'
#
loop_
_entity.id
_entity.type
_entity.pdbx_description
1 polymer ?
#
loop_
_entity_poly.entity_id
_entity_poly.type
_entity_poly.pdbx_seq_one_letter_code
_entity_poly.pdbx_strand_id
1 'polypeptide(L)'
;MGWLSRANFLPSEMNSDHSTVEVTLFRGRRSASKPFKFHNMWIRHPKFLQLVEEEWIDRIYGNDHFRFAKKLKELQKHLKQLNKDEFDDISYKAEDSKRELEEVQMQLDVEPLNMEMREQVPILRKKVLFHAEAE
;
A
#
# COMPACT_ATOMS: atom_id res chain seq x y z
N MET A 1 -0.30 -29.55 21.47
CA MET A 1 0.33 -28.93 20.27
C MET A 1 -0.67 -29.02 19.13
N GLY A 2 -1.67 -28.14 19.10
CA GLY A 2 -2.74 -28.18 18.09
C GLY A 2 -2.34 -27.39 16.86
N TRP A 3 -2.40 -28.01 15.69
CA TRP A 3 -2.33 -27.34 14.40
C TRP A 3 -3.62 -26.54 14.22
N LEU A 4 -3.57 -25.23 14.45
CA LEU A 4 -4.69 -24.33 14.17
C LEU A 4 -4.51 -23.76 12.76
N SER A 5 -5.08 -24.43 11.77
CA SER A 5 -5.34 -23.84 10.46
C SER A 5 -6.60 -22.98 10.53
N ARG A 6 -6.60 -21.84 9.85
CA ARG A 6 -7.77 -20.94 9.76
C ARG A 6 -7.92 -20.46 8.33
N ALA A 7 -9.15 -20.48 7.82
CA ALA A 7 -9.53 -19.80 6.59
C ALA A 7 -10.25 -18.49 6.97
N ASN A 8 -9.83 -17.38 6.36
CA ASN A 8 -10.51 -16.09 6.42
C ASN A 8 -11.07 -15.78 5.04
N PHE A 9 -12.37 -15.53 4.95
CA PHE A 9 -12.99 -15.01 3.74
C PHE A 9 -12.87 -13.50 3.79
N LEU A 10 -12.20 -12.93 2.80
CA LEU A 10 -12.01 -11.49 2.70
C LEU A 10 -13.15 -10.87 1.89
N PRO A 11 -13.59 -9.65 2.21
CA PRO A 11 -14.57 -8.95 1.39
C PRO A 11 -14.06 -8.77 -0.04
N SER A 12 -15.00 -8.66 -0.99
CA SER A 12 -14.68 -8.45 -2.41
C SER A 12 -13.78 -7.22 -2.63
N GLU A 13 -12.73 -7.41 -3.41
CA GLU A 13 -11.68 -6.40 -3.61
C GLU A 13 -12.10 -5.29 -4.60
N MET A 14 -11.23 -4.29 -4.75
CA MET A 14 -11.43 -3.13 -5.65
C MET A 14 -11.72 -3.53 -7.11
N ASN A 15 -11.02 -4.56 -7.62
CA ASN A 15 -11.03 -4.94 -9.04
C ASN A 15 -11.76 -6.26 -9.32
N SER A 16 -12.37 -6.87 -8.30
CA SER A 16 -12.94 -8.20 -8.39
C SER A 16 -14.22 -8.26 -7.55
N ASP A 17 -15.29 -8.83 -8.09
CA ASP A 17 -16.50 -9.20 -7.33
C ASP A 17 -16.34 -10.50 -6.54
N HIS A 18 -15.19 -11.17 -6.68
CA HIS A 18 -14.87 -12.38 -5.91
C HIS A 18 -14.37 -12.04 -4.50
N SER A 19 -14.87 -12.78 -3.51
CA SER A 19 -14.32 -12.85 -2.15
C SER A 19 -13.15 -13.84 -2.13
N THR A 20 -11.95 -13.35 -1.84
CA THR A 20 -10.74 -14.18 -1.78
C THR A 20 -10.65 -14.91 -0.44
N VAL A 21 -10.09 -16.13 -0.45
CA VAL A 21 -9.91 -16.92 0.77
C VAL A 21 -8.46 -16.92 1.18
N GLU A 22 -8.16 -16.33 2.34
CA GLU A 22 -6.86 -16.39 2.98
C GLU A 22 -6.78 -17.63 3.88
N VAL A 23 -5.98 -18.62 3.48
CA VAL A 23 -5.76 -19.84 4.27
C VAL A 23 -4.44 -19.75 5.03
N THR A 24 -4.52 -19.62 6.35
CA THR A 24 -3.35 -19.63 7.24
C THR A 24 -3.09 -21.05 7.72
N LEU A 25 -1.97 -21.63 7.28
CA LEU A 25 -1.57 -23.01 7.60
C LEU A 25 -0.59 -23.11 8.78
N PHE A 26 0.15 -22.03 9.12
CA PHE A 26 1.14 -22.02 10.20
C PHE A 26 1.19 -20.66 10.92
N ARG A 27 0.99 -20.63 12.25
CA ARG A 27 1.31 -19.46 13.09
C ARG A 27 2.81 -19.39 13.33
N GLY A 28 3.55 -18.82 12.38
CA GLY A 28 5.00 -18.69 12.50
C GLY A 28 5.67 -17.68 11.57
N ARG A 29 4.93 -17.04 10.66
CA ARG A 29 5.50 -15.95 9.87
C ARG A 29 5.55 -14.69 10.73
N ARG A 30 6.76 -14.33 11.14
CA ARG A 30 7.09 -12.96 11.53
C ARG A 30 6.56 -12.03 10.44
N SER A 31 5.92 -10.92 10.84
CA SER A 31 5.54 -9.84 9.93
C SER A 31 6.74 -9.53 9.04
N ALA A 32 6.67 -9.94 7.77
CA ALA A 32 7.69 -9.56 6.81
C ALA A 32 7.53 -8.06 6.60
N SER A 33 8.62 -7.30 6.68
CA SER A 33 8.57 -5.88 6.35
C SER A 33 7.95 -5.72 4.96
N LYS A 34 6.88 -4.92 4.84
CA LYS A 34 6.29 -4.60 3.53
C LYS A 34 7.41 -4.14 2.60
N PRO A 35 7.48 -4.66 1.36
CA PRO A 35 8.46 -4.21 0.40
C PRO A 35 8.30 -2.70 0.16
N PHE A 36 9.39 -2.05 -0.21
CA PHE A 36 9.33 -0.65 -0.60
C PHE A 36 8.47 -0.49 -1.85
N LYS A 37 7.49 0.44 -1.78
CA LYS A 37 6.73 0.89 -2.94
C LYS A 37 7.24 2.28 -3.32
N PHE A 38 7.60 2.44 -4.60
CA PHE A 38 7.89 3.75 -5.16
C PHE A 38 6.58 4.43 -5.54
N HIS A 39 6.40 5.69 -5.12
CA HIS A 39 5.21 6.48 -5.39
C HIS A 39 5.48 7.44 -6.54
N ASN A 40 4.61 7.42 -7.55
CA ASN A 40 4.83 8.17 -8.79
C ASN A 40 4.77 9.69 -8.54
N MET A 41 4.03 10.12 -7.53
CA MET A 41 3.96 11.52 -7.12
C MET A 41 5.33 12.11 -6.73
N TRP A 42 6.27 11.31 -6.23
CA TRP A 42 7.59 11.81 -5.86
C TRP A 42 8.34 12.39 -7.04
N ILE A 43 8.20 11.82 -8.25
CA ILE A 43 8.88 12.31 -9.46
C ILE A 43 8.46 13.75 -9.80
N ARG A 44 7.23 14.13 -9.42
CA ARG A 44 6.69 15.47 -9.65
C ARG A 44 7.08 16.47 -8.57
N HIS A 45 7.63 16.00 -7.44
CA HIS A 45 8.00 16.87 -6.34
C HIS A 45 9.28 17.65 -6.67
N PRO A 46 9.33 18.98 -6.49
CA PRO A 46 10.48 19.81 -6.89
C PRO A 46 11.83 19.36 -6.31
N LYS A 47 11.83 18.81 -5.08
CA LYS A 47 13.05 18.35 -4.39
C LYS A 47 13.51 16.94 -4.81
N PHE A 48 12.75 16.22 -5.63
CA PHE A 48 13.06 14.81 -5.91
C PHE A 48 14.42 14.63 -6.58
N LEU A 49 14.68 15.35 -7.68
CA LEU A 49 15.96 15.25 -8.38
C LEU A 49 17.13 15.71 -7.49
N GLN A 50 16.93 16.76 -6.71
CA GLN A 50 17.92 17.24 -5.75
C GLN A 50 18.29 16.14 -4.73
N LEU A 51 17.30 15.47 -4.12
CA LEU A 51 17.53 14.37 -3.18
C LEU A 51 18.30 13.21 -3.82
N VAL A 52 18.00 12.89 -5.09
CA VAL A 52 18.71 11.85 -5.84
C VAL A 52 20.17 12.26 -6.06
N GLU A 53 20.43 13.50 -6.48
CA GLU A 53 21.77 14.02 -6.73
C GLU A 53 22.62 14.04 -5.45
N GLU A 54 22.07 14.56 -4.35
CA GLU A 54 22.74 14.61 -3.05
C GLU A 54 23.18 13.21 -2.59
N GLU A 55 22.30 12.22 -2.68
CA GLU A 55 22.62 10.82 -2.39
C GLU A 55 23.64 10.20 -3.34
N TRP A 56 23.67 10.65 -4.61
CA TRP A 56 24.57 10.11 -5.61
C TRP A 56 26.01 10.64 -5.47
N ILE A 57 26.22 11.81 -4.87
CA ILE A 57 27.55 12.41 -4.66
C ILE A 57 28.41 11.61 -3.68
N ASP A 58 27.79 10.98 -2.68
CA ASP A 58 28.53 10.33 -1.60
C ASP A 58 29.41 9.16 -2.08
N ARG A 59 30.70 9.19 -1.71
CA ARG A 59 31.63 8.11 -2.04
C ARG A 59 31.43 6.92 -1.10
N ILE A 60 30.78 5.89 -1.63
CA ILE A 60 30.64 4.59 -0.97
C ILE A 60 31.75 3.65 -1.46
N TYR A 61 32.46 3.05 -0.51
CA TYR A 61 33.45 2.00 -0.78
C TYR A 61 32.79 0.63 -0.96
N GLY A 62 33.32 -0.17 -1.89
CA GLY A 62 32.81 -1.51 -2.23
C GLY A 62 32.73 -1.72 -3.74
N ASN A 63 32.22 -2.88 -4.16
CA ASN A 63 31.93 -3.14 -5.58
C ASN A 63 30.71 -2.33 -6.05
N ASP A 64 30.52 -2.24 -7.37
CA ASP A 64 29.48 -1.40 -7.94
C ASP A 64 28.05 -1.81 -7.54
N HIS A 65 27.78 -3.11 -7.43
CA HIS A 65 26.49 -3.62 -6.97
C HIS A 65 26.19 -3.19 -5.53
N PHE A 66 27.19 -3.28 -4.64
CA PHE A 66 27.06 -2.86 -3.25
C PHE A 66 26.87 -1.34 -3.14
N ARG A 67 27.65 -0.57 -3.91
CA ARG A 67 27.54 0.90 -3.95
C ARG A 67 26.14 1.32 -4.40
N PHE A 68 25.64 0.73 -5.48
CA PHE A 68 24.31 1.01 -6.00
C PHE A 68 23.20 0.65 -4.99
N ALA A 69 23.24 -0.57 -4.44
CA ALA A 69 22.24 -1.02 -3.47
C ALA A 69 22.23 -0.14 -2.20
N LYS A 70 23.41 0.31 -1.74
CA LYS A 70 23.52 1.18 -0.58
C LYS A 70 22.95 2.58 -0.85
N LYS A 71 23.26 3.18 -2.02
CA LYS A 71 22.65 4.47 -2.42
C LYS A 71 21.13 4.40 -2.50
N LEU A 72 20.59 3.35 -3.12
CA LEU A 72 19.15 3.15 -3.17
C LEU A 72 18.54 3.03 -1.76
N LYS A 73 19.22 2.36 -0.83
CA LYS A 73 18.75 2.21 0.55
C LYS A 73 18.73 3.52 1.32
N GLU A 74 19.70 4.40 1.10
CA GLU A 74 19.73 5.72 1.72
C GLU A 74 18.71 6.67 1.09
N LEU A 75 18.64 6.72 -0.25
CA LEU A 75 17.58 7.44 -0.97
C LEU A 75 16.18 7.00 -0.54
N GLN A 76 15.97 5.70 -0.30
CA GLN A 76 14.71 5.18 0.21
C GLN A 76 14.29 5.83 1.54
N LYS A 77 15.24 6.15 2.44
CA LYS A 77 14.93 6.81 3.71
C LYS A 77 14.48 8.25 3.48
N HIS A 78 15.18 8.97 2.61
CA HIS A 78 14.84 10.35 2.24
C HIS A 78 13.46 10.42 1.57
N LEU A 79 13.15 9.49 0.66
CA LEU A 79 11.83 9.44 0.02
C LEU A 79 10.71 9.09 1.01
N LYS A 80 10.96 8.21 1.99
CA LYS A 80 9.99 7.94 3.06
C LYS A 80 9.74 9.17 3.93
N GLN A 81 10.79 9.93 4.22
CA GLN A 81 10.66 11.17 4.99
C GLN A 81 9.89 12.22 4.19
N LEU A 82 10.22 12.41 2.91
CA LEU A 82 9.47 13.29 2.00
C LEU A 82 8.00 12.89 1.93
N ASN A 83 7.70 11.59 1.86
CA ASN A 83 6.32 11.11 1.86
C ASN A 83 5.56 11.51 3.12
N LYS A 84 6.22 11.39 4.27
CA LYS A 84 5.64 11.78 5.56
C LYS A 84 5.45 13.29 5.69
N ASP A 85 6.35 14.09 5.11
CA ASP A 85 6.30 15.54 5.28
C ASP A 85 5.30 16.21 4.31
N GLU A 86 5.21 15.71 3.08
CA GLU A 86 4.46 16.38 2.00
C GLU A 86 3.22 15.60 1.52
N PHE A 87 3.14 14.29 1.79
CA PHE A 87 2.12 13.40 1.20
C PHE A 87 1.35 12.56 2.22
N ASP A 88 1.51 12.83 3.54
CA ASP A 88 0.86 12.04 4.61
C ASP A 88 -0.66 12.05 4.48
N ASP A 89 -1.26 13.19 4.14
CA ASP A 89 -2.70 13.33 3.92
C ASP A 89 -3.19 12.53 2.70
N ILE A 90 -2.38 12.44 1.63
CA ILE A 90 -2.75 11.66 0.43
C ILE A 90 -2.70 10.17 0.74
N SER A 91 -1.64 9.70 1.40
CA SER A 91 -1.53 8.31 1.86
C SER A 91 -2.63 7.97 2.87
N TYR A 92 -2.95 8.89 3.78
CA TYR A 92 -4.07 8.73 4.71
C TYR A 92 -5.41 8.60 3.97
N LYS A 93 -5.69 9.47 3.00
CA LYS A 93 -6.91 9.41 2.18
C LYS A 93 -7.01 8.14 1.35
N ALA A 94 -5.89 7.64 0.83
CA ALA A 94 -5.86 6.38 0.09
C ALA A 94 -6.18 5.18 0.99
N GLU A 95 -5.64 5.14 2.20
CA GLU A 95 -5.92 4.10 3.17
C GLU A 95 -7.36 4.19 3.71
N ASP A 96 -7.82 5.40 4.03
CA ASP A 96 -9.16 5.65 4.53
C ASP A 96 -10.23 5.25 3.52
N SER A 97 -10.03 5.58 2.24
CA SER A 97 -10.96 5.18 1.16
C SER A 97 -11.01 3.67 0.96
N LYS A 98 -9.89 2.96 1.14
CA LYS A 98 -9.86 1.49 1.09
C LYS A 98 -10.64 0.87 2.24
N ARG A 99 -10.45 1.41 3.45
CA ARG A 99 -11.18 0.97 4.64
C ARG A 99 -12.68 1.19 4.51
N GLU A 100 -13.10 2.35 4.00
CA GLU A 100 -14.51 2.66 3.75
C GLU A 100 -15.14 1.65 2.77
N LEU A 101 -14.43 1.31 1.68
CA LEU A 101 -14.88 0.27 0.76
C LEU A 101 -14.99 -1.10 1.46
N GLU A 102 -13.98 -1.49 2.23
CA GLU A 102 -13.96 -2.76 2.96
C GLU A 102 -15.13 -2.86 3.95
N GLU A 103 -15.43 -1.80 4.69
CA GLU A 103 -16.55 -1.74 5.64
C GLU A 103 -17.91 -1.95 4.95
N VAL A 104 -18.17 -1.27 3.82
CA VAL A 104 -19.42 -1.46 3.05
C VAL A 104 -19.49 -2.88 2.48
N GLN A 105 -18.37 -3.41 2.00
CA GLN A 105 -18.30 -4.76 1.45
C GLN A 105 -18.58 -5.82 2.53
N MET A 106 -18.03 -5.65 3.75
CA MET A 106 -18.34 -6.50 4.91
C MET A 106 -19.81 -6.42 5.32
N GLN A 107 -20.44 -5.25 5.23
CA GLN A 107 -21.87 -5.10 5.51
C GLN A 107 -22.72 -5.83 4.47
N LEU A 108 -22.34 -5.78 3.19
CA LEU A 108 -22.99 -6.53 2.12
C LEU A 108 -22.83 -8.05 2.26
N ASP A 109 -21.74 -8.53 2.87
CA ASP A 109 -21.61 -9.95 3.20
C ASP A 109 -22.64 -10.42 4.25
N VAL A 110 -23.06 -9.52 5.15
CA VAL A 110 -24.09 -9.78 6.17
C VAL A 110 -25.50 -9.54 5.65
N GLU A 111 -25.73 -8.46 4.89
CA GLU A 111 -27.01 -8.09 4.32
C GLU A 111 -26.91 -7.92 2.79
N PRO A 112 -26.93 -9.03 2.02
CA PRO A 112 -26.63 -8.97 0.59
C PRO A 112 -27.64 -8.17 -0.22
N LEU A 113 -28.88 -8.00 0.25
CA LEU A 113 -29.97 -7.33 -0.48
C LEU A 113 -30.08 -5.83 -0.21
N ASN A 114 -29.16 -5.25 0.58
CA ASN A 114 -29.13 -3.82 0.85
C ASN A 114 -28.77 -3.05 -0.44
N MET A 115 -29.78 -2.49 -1.12
CA MET A 115 -29.58 -1.81 -2.41
C MET A 115 -28.79 -0.51 -2.28
N GLU A 116 -28.95 0.24 -1.19
CA GLU A 116 -28.21 1.47 -0.95
C GLU A 116 -26.70 1.20 -0.88
N MET A 117 -26.30 0.19 -0.12
CA MET A 117 -24.88 -0.21 -0.04
C MET A 117 -24.33 -0.72 -1.38
N ARG A 118 -25.13 -1.47 -2.16
CA ARG A 118 -24.73 -1.93 -3.51
C ARG A 118 -24.47 -0.78 -4.47
N GLU A 119 -25.27 0.28 -4.39
CA GLU A 119 -25.10 1.49 -5.21
C GLU A 119 -23.86 2.30 -4.78
N GLN A 120 -23.47 2.23 -3.51
CA GLN A 120 -22.27 2.89 -3.00
C GLN A 120 -20.96 2.22 -3.42
N VAL A 121 -20.91 0.88 -3.53
CA VAL A 121 -19.68 0.13 -3.92
C VAL A 121 -18.98 0.68 -5.18
N PRO A 122 -19.65 0.90 -6.33
CA PRO A 122 -18.97 1.43 -7.53
C PRO A 122 -18.44 2.85 -7.34
N ILE A 123 -19.08 3.67 -6.49
CA ILE A 123 -18.63 5.02 -6.16
C ILE A 123 -17.36 4.94 -5.32
N LEU A 124 -17.36 4.10 -4.28
CA LEU A 124 -16.22 3.88 -3.41
C LEU A 124 -15.04 3.26 -4.17
N ARG A 125 -15.27 2.33 -5.09
CA ARG A 125 -14.21 1.79 -5.97
C ARG A 125 -13.55 2.88 -6.82
N LYS A 126 -14.32 3.81 -7.38
CA LYS A 126 -13.77 4.96 -8.12
C LYS A 126 -12.98 5.90 -7.20
N LYS A 127 -13.46 6.13 -5.98
CA LYS A 127 -12.77 6.93 -4.97
C LYS A 127 -11.42 6.30 -4.60
N VAL A 128 -11.39 5.00 -4.33
CA VAL A 128 -10.15 4.25 -4.05
C VAL A 128 -9.19 4.34 -5.24
N LEU A 129 -9.68 4.16 -6.47
CA LEU A 129 -8.83 4.26 -7.67
C LEU A 129 -8.19 5.65 -7.79
N PHE A 130 -8.97 6.71 -7.61
CA PHE A 130 -8.46 8.08 -7.67
C PHE A 130 -7.35 8.33 -6.65
N HIS A 131 -7.54 7.89 -5.40
CA HIS A 131 -6.51 8.05 -4.37
C HIS A 131 -5.31 7.13 -4.57
N ALA A 132 -5.50 5.92 -5.13
CA ALA A 132 -4.42 5.00 -5.45
C ALA A 132 -3.56 5.47 -6.64
N GLU A 133 -4.15 6.18 -7.60
CA GLU A 133 -3.41 6.83 -8.71
C GLU A 133 -2.67 8.10 -8.26
N ALA A 134 -3.17 8.76 -7.22
CA ALA A 134 -2.51 9.89 -6.58
C ALA A 134 -1.26 9.47 -5.77
N GLU A 135 -1.18 8.20 -5.37
CA GLU A 135 -0.03 7.55 -4.71
C GLU A 135 1.02 6.98 -5.70
#